data_AF-A0AB37WAJ8-F1
#
_entry.id   AF-A0AB37WAJ8-F1
#
_cell.length_a   1.000
_cell.length_b   1.000
_cell.length_c   1.000
_cell.angle_alpha   90.00
_cell.angle_beta   90.00
_cell.angle_gamma   90.00
#
_symmetry.space_group_name_H-M   'P 1'
#
loop_
_entity.id
_entity.type
_entity.pdbx_description
1 polymer ?
#
loop_
_entity_poly.entity_id
_entity_poly.type
_entity_poly.pdbx_seq_one_letter_code
_entity_poly.pdbx_strand_id
1 'polypeptide(L)'
;MSDAPPAPEPETLEALQSRHRKEQRDLVSRITQKKKQASKKTRKGVNDECERLERELKERQAHEVAVQNGEAVHAEEHVEDAQSSGDEAQDIQDDVANLNLAASASDSKESSTNGDSAEPKKKKPNRAKARLARRAAEQASMIAEAEREAANAPNPRELERERMAVQLNKHGLVLHEIRADGHCLYAAVADQLQTRELGLKPRIGVTITGQGGEESDKKPQGYKTVRHAAADWIQSHADDFTGFMEDPLPEHVRKIRETGEWGGHLELLALARTYGLRIRVLHSDGQVDKIEAEDEVKEKEEIWLGYYKHSHGLGEHYNSLRKAG
;
A
#
# COMPACT_ATOMS: atom_id res chain seq x y z
N MET A 1 32.92 23.74 -41.24
CA MET A 1 32.16 22.48 -41.39
C MET A 1 31.22 22.43 -40.21
N SER A 2 29.95 22.72 -40.46
CA SER A 2 28.89 22.86 -39.46
C SER A 2 28.41 21.47 -39.01
N ASP A 3 28.59 21.22 -37.72
CA ASP A 3 28.12 20.03 -37.01
C ASP A 3 26.60 20.10 -36.89
N ALA A 4 25.90 19.18 -37.55
CA ALA A 4 24.45 19.07 -37.48
C ALA A 4 24.08 18.24 -36.23
N PRO A 5 23.13 18.69 -35.39
CA PRO A 5 22.73 17.92 -34.23
C PRO A 5 22.08 16.59 -34.65
N PRO A 6 22.35 15.49 -33.92
CA PRO A 6 21.80 14.18 -34.25
C PRO A 6 20.28 14.18 -34.19
N ALA A 7 19.65 13.53 -35.17
CA ALA A 7 18.20 13.34 -35.22
C ALA A 7 17.69 12.65 -33.94
N PRO A 8 16.51 13.03 -33.40
CA PRO A 8 15.95 12.40 -32.22
C PRO A 8 15.70 10.92 -32.49
N GLU A 9 16.23 10.06 -31.62
CA GLU A 9 15.97 8.61 -31.65
C GLU A 9 14.46 8.34 -31.53
N PRO A 10 13.93 7.29 -32.18
CA PRO A 10 12.51 6.96 -32.11
C PRO A 10 12.12 6.63 -30.66
N GLU A 11 11.10 7.33 -30.15
CA GLU A 11 10.54 7.11 -28.81
C GLU A 11 10.14 5.63 -28.66
N THR A 12 10.64 4.97 -27.61
CA THR A 12 10.31 3.56 -27.36
C THR A 12 8.84 3.43 -26.97
N LEU A 13 8.22 2.29 -27.28
CA LEU A 13 6.80 2.03 -26.94
C LEU A 13 6.54 2.16 -25.44
N GLU A 14 7.52 1.82 -24.60
CA GLU A 14 7.45 1.98 -23.15
C GLU A 14 7.48 3.46 -22.73
N ALA A 15 8.32 4.28 -23.37
CA ALA A 15 8.36 5.73 -23.14
C ALA A 15 7.05 6.41 -23.55
N LEU A 16 6.49 6.02 -24.71
CA LEU A 16 5.19 6.51 -25.20
C LEU A 16 4.05 6.18 -24.22
N GLN A 17 3.97 4.94 -23.75
CA GLN A 17 2.97 4.54 -22.76
C GLN A 17 3.15 5.26 -21.40
N SER A 18 4.39 5.51 -20.98
CA SER A 18 4.68 6.27 -19.77
C SER A 18 4.22 7.73 -19.90
N ARG A 19 4.44 8.35 -21.06
CA ARG A 19 3.93 9.69 -21.39
C ARG A 19 2.40 9.72 -21.35
N HIS A 20 1.73 8.76 -21.98
CA HIS A 20 0.26 8.68 -22.00
C HIS A 20 -0.33 8.58 -20.59
N ARG A 21 0.27 7.77 -19.70
CA ARG A 21 -0.14 7.68 -18.29
C ARG A 21 0.06 8.99 -17.53
N LYS A 22 1.09 9.76 -17.87
CA LYS A 22 1.33 11.08 -17.26
C LYS A 22 0.28 12.09 -17.73
N GLU A 23 0.04 12.17 -19.04
CA GLU A 23 -0.97 13.06 -19.63
C GLU A 23 -2.39 12.78 -19.12
N GLN A 24 -2.76 11.50 -18.94
CA GLN A 24 -4.04 11.13 -18.35
C GLN A 24 -4.16 11.60 -16.90
N ARG A 25 -3.12 11.43 -16.09
CA ARG A 25 -3.12 11.92 -14.69
C ARG A 25 -3.23 13.44 -14.64
N ASP A 26 -2.46 14.15 -15.45
CA ASP A 26 -2.49 15.61 -15.52
C ASP A 26 -3.86 16.13 -16.00
N LEU A 27 -4.50 15.43 -16.94
CA LEU A 27 -5.84 15.75 -17.42
C LEU A 27 -6.89 15.56 -16.32
N VAL A 28 -6.85 14.45 -15.57
CA VAL A 28 -7.78 14.18 -14.45
C VAL A 28 -7.65 15.26 -13.36
N SER A 29 -6.42 15.66 -13.02
CA SER A 29 -6.19 16.77 -12.08
C SER A 29 -6.78 18.08 -12.60
N ARG A 30 -6.60 18.39 -13.89
CA ARG A 30 -7.13 19.61 -14.52
C ARG A 30 -8.66 19.63 -14.60
N ILE A 31 -9.28 18.49 -14.91
CA ILE A 31 -10.75 18.32 -14.95
C ILE A 31 -11.33 18.49 -13.56
N THR A 32 -10.71 17.88 -12.55
CA THR A 32 -11.15 18.01 -11.15
C THR A 32 -11.11 19.47 -10.70
N GLN A 33 -10.03 20.20 -11.03
CA GLN A 33 -9.90 21.61 -10.72
C GLN A 33 -10.93 22.48 -11.46
N LYS A 34 -11.15 22.23 -12.77
CA LYS A 34 -12.16 22.93 -13.58
C LYS A 34 -13.57 22.71 -13.05
N LYS A 35 -13.95 21.47 -12.74
CA LYS A 35 -15.25 21.11 -12.17
C LYS A 35 -15.46 21.75 -10.79
N LYS A 36 -14.40 21.84 -9.97
CA LYS A 36 -14.43 22.50 -8.66
C LYS A 36 -14.63 24.02 -8.76
N GLN A 37 -14.08 24.67 -9.79
CA GLN A 37 -14.21 26.11 -10.03
C GLN A 37 -15.52 26.48 -10.75
N ALA A 38 -16.29 25.50 -11.23
CA ALA A 38 -17.52 25.74 -11.98
C ALA A 38 -18.67 26.18 -11.07
N SER A 39 -19.29 27.31 -11.41
CA SER A 39 -20.50 27.81 -10.78
C SER A 39 -21.74 27.06 -11.29
N LYS A 40 -22.89 27.19 -10.61
CA LYS A 40 -24.16 26.57 -11.03
C LYS A 40 -24.60 26.97 -12.45
N LYS A 41 -24.21 28.17 -12.93
CA LYS A 41 -24.52 28.67 -14.28
C LYS A 41 -23.54 28.18 -15.35
N THR A 42 -22.30 27.86 -14.97
CA THR A 42 -21.22 27.46 -15.89
C THR A 42 -20.93 25.96 -15.88
N ARG A 43 -21.53 25.20 -14.94
CA ARG A 43 -21.31 23.76 -14.75
C ARG A 43 -21.54 22.93 -16.01
N LYS A 44 -22.59 23.22 -16.79
CA LYS A 44 -22.87 22.49 -18.04
C LYS A 44 -21.74 22.70 -19.06
N GLY A 45 -21.40 23.94 -19.38
CA GLY A 45 -20.32 24.24 -20.32
C GLY A 45 -18.94 23.74 -19.86
N VAL A 46 -18.67 23.72 -18.55
CA VAL A 46 -17.43 23.14 -18.02
C VAL A 46 -17.42 21.62 -18.13
N ASN A 47 -18.55 20.93 -17.94
CA ASN A 47 -18.64 19.49 -18.16
C ASN A 47 -18.44 19.14 -19.64
N ASP A 48 -19.13 19.84 -20.55
CA ASP A 48 -18.98 19.66 -21.99
C ASP A 48 -17.52 19.90 -22.44
N GLU A 49 -16.84 20.89 -21.86
CA GLU A 49 -15.41 21.13 -22.11
C GLU A 49 -14.52 20.00 -21.58
N CYS A 50 -14.82 19.45 -20.40
CA CYS A 50 -14.07 18.32 -19.83
C CYS A 50 -14.21 17.05 -20.69
N GLU A 51 -15.44 16.73 -21.12
CA GLU A 51 -15.71 15.59 -22.01
C GLU A 51 -14.99 15.73 -23.35
N ARG A 52 -14.97 16.94 -23.91
CA ARG A 52 -14.20 17.21 -25.14
C ARG A 52 -12.70 16.96 -24.94
N LEU A 53 -12.13 17.44 -23.83
CA LEU A 53 -10.70 17.26 -23.53
C LEU A 53 -10.33 15.78 -23.32
N GLU A 54 -11.19 15.00 -22.68
CA GLU A 54 -11.00 13.55 -22.51
C GLU A 54 -11.04 12.83 -23.86
N ARG A 55 -12.00 13.18 -24.71
CA ARG A 55 -12.12 12.60 -26.06
C ARG A 55 -10.91 12.93 -26.94
N GLU A 56 -10.50 14.20 -26.97
CA GLU A 56 -9.34 14.63 -27.78
C GLU A 56 -8.04 13.95 -27.34
N LEU A 57 -7.82 13.80 -26.03
CA LEU A 57 -6.63 13.09 -25.52
C LEU A 57 -6.67 11.61 -25.92
N LYS A 58 -7.84 10.96 -25.78
CA LYS A 58 -8.02 9.56 -26.14
C LYS A 58 -7.80 9.30 -27.63
N GLU A 59 -8.36 10.16 -28.50
CA GLU A 59 -8.17 10.07 -29.95
C GLU A 59 -6.70 10.24 -30.35
N ARG A 60 -6.00 11.21 -29.74
CA ARG A 60 -4.57 11.43 -29.99
C ARG A 60 -3.73 10.24 -29.56
N GLN A 61 -3.94 9.72 -28.34
CA GLN A 61 -3.17 8.58 -27.83
C GLN A 61 -3.45 7.31 -28.66
N ALA A 62 -4.69 7.11 -29.11
CA ALA A 62 -5.03 6.01 -30.00
C ALA A 62 -4.31 6.13 -31.36
N HIS A 63 -4.26 7.34 -31.94
CA HIS A 63 -3.51 7.59 -33.17
C HIS A 63 -2.00 7.36 -32.99
N GLU A 64 -1.40 7.86 -31.91
CA GLU A 64 0.02 7.65 -31.61
C GLU A 64 0.37 6.16 -31.45
N VAL A 65 -0.50 5.37 -30.80
CA VAL A 65 -0.32 3.91 -30.69
C VAL A 65 -0.48 3.22 -32.04
N ALA A 66 -1.45 3.64 -32.88
CA ALA A 66 -1.65 3.07 -34.21
C ALA A 66 -0.44 3.32 -35.14
N VAL A 67 0.14 4.52 -35.07
CA VAL A 67 1.37 4.87 -35.80
C VAL A 67 2.56 4.04 -35.29
N GLN A 68 2.74 3.91 -33.97
CA GLN A 68 3.84 3.14 -33.38
C GLN A 68 3.75 1.63 -33.65
N ASN A 69 2.53 1.08 -33.73
CA ASN A 69 2.28 -0.32 -34.04
C ASN A 69 2.36 -0.63 -35.56
N GLY A 70 2.66 0.36 -36.40
CA GLY A 70 2.81 0.17 -37.84
C GLY A 70 1.50 0.01 -38.62
N GLU A 71 0.36 0.44 -38.07
CA GLU A 71 -0.95 0.42 -38.76
C GLU A 71 -1.18 1.68 -39.63
N ALA A 72 -0.15 2.48 -39.89
CA ALA A 72 -0.22 3.59 -40.83
C ALA A 72 -0.21 3.08 -42.29
N VAL A 73 -1.37 2.69 -42.80
CA VAL A 73 -1.63 2.74 -44.24
C VAL A 73 -2.07 4.16 -44.57
N HIS A 74 -1.30 4.82 -45.43
CA HIS A 74 -1.62 6.07 -46.11
C HIS A 74 -3.12 6.23 -46.38
N ALA A 75 -3.69 7.34 -45.91
CA ALA A 75 -4.78 7.94 -46.66
C ALA A 75 -4.13 8.78 -47.76
N GLU A 76 -4.26 8.38 -49.03
CA GLU A 76 -4.79 9.23 -50.12
C GLU A 76 -5.42 8.33 -51.22
N GLU A 77 -6.69 8.63 -51.50
CA GLU A 77 -7.51 8.33 -52.70
C GLU A 77 -7.99 6.89 -53.02
N HIS A 78 -9.14 6.52 -52.45
CA HIS A 78 -10.31 6.21 -53.29
C HIS A 78 -11.61 6.58 -52.57
N VAL A 79 -12.36 7.49 -53.20
CA VAL A 79 -13.72 7.86 -52.84
C VAL A 79 -14.64 6.75 -53.31
N GLU A 80 -15.48 6.19 -52.44
CA GLU A 80 -16.90 5.91 -52.72
C GLU A 80 -17.59 5.27 -51.49
N ASP A 81 -18.29 6.15 -50.77
CA ASP A 81 -19.64 6.01 -50.22
C ASP A 81 -20.03 4.74 -49.44
N ALA A 82 -20.18 4.87 -48.12
CA ALA A 82 -21.31 4.31 -47.38
C ALA A 82 -21.45 4.94 -45.99
N GLN A 83 -22.63 5.49 -45.76
CA GLN A 83 -23.05 6.25 -44.59
C GLN A 83 -23.22 5.40 -43.31
N SER A 84 -22.91 6.05 -42.18
CA SER A 84 -23.69 6.12 -40.92
C SER A 84 -24.09 4.83 -40.16
N SER A 85 -23.49 4.66 -38.97
CA SER A 85 -24.14 4.56 -37.63
C SER A 85 -23.08 4.03 -36.65
N GLY A 86 -22.69 4.67 -35.55
CA GLY A 86 -23.50 5.22 -34.46
C GLY A 86 -23.37 4.28 -33.25
N ASP A 87 -22.88 4.81 -32.12
CA ASP A 87 -22.77 4.17 -30.78
C ASP A 87 -21.77 2.99 -30.65
N GLU A 88 -21.00 2.80 -29.58
CA GLU A 88 -21.29 2.98 -28.16
C GLU A 88 -20.03 3.40 -27.37
N ALA A 89 -20.15 4.50 -26.63
CA ALA A 89 -19.40 4.71 -25.40
C ALA A 89 -20.41 4.94 -24.29
N GLN A 90 -20.77 3.88 -23.58
CA GLN A 90 -21.41 3.92 -22.27
C GLN A 90 -21.28 2.52 -21.69
N ASP A 91 -20.55 2.39 -20.57
CA ASP A 91 -21.15 1.93 -19.31
C ASP A 91 -20.07 1.78 -18.21
N ILE A 92 -19.85 2.84 -17.42
CA ILE A 92 -19.38 2.74 -16.03
C ILE A 92 -20.16 3.79 -15.24
N GLN A 93 -21.41 3.48 -14.94
CA GLN A 93 -22.10 3.92 -13.72
C GLN A 93 -23.47 3.25 -13.72
N ASP A 94 -23.64 2.16 -12.97
CA ASP A 94 -24.84 1.90 -12.16
C ASP A 94 -24.77 0.51 -11.49
N ASP A 95 -23.83 0.36 -10.56
CA ASP A 95 -23.98 -0.58 -9.44
C ASP A 95 -24.50 0.23 -8.24
N VAL A 96 -25.83 0.38 -8.10
CA VAL A 96 -26.54 0.53 -6.81
C VAL A 96 -28.06 0.74 -7.01
N ALA A 97 -28.83 -0.30 -7.35
CA ALA A 97 -30.23 -0.38 -6.92
C ALA A 97 -30.88 -1.74 -7.22
N ASN A 98 -31.40 -2.37 -6.17
CA ASN A 98 -32.47 -3.39 -6.16
C ASN A 98 -32.06 -4.81 -6.64
N LEU A 99 -31.94 -5.84 -5.80
CA LEU A 99 -32.84 -6.27 -4.71
C LEU A 99 -34.33 -6.08 -5.04
N ASN A 100 -34.93 -7.01 -5.79
CA ASN A 100 -35.98 -7.88 -5.24
C ASN A 100 -36.64 -8.77 -6.31
N LEU A 101 -36.66 -10.06 -6.00
CA LEU A 101 -37.83 -10.94 -5.98
C LEU A 101 -38.90 -10.78 -7.09
N ALA A 102 -38.86 -11.76 -7.99
CA ALA A 102 -39.86 -12.83 -8.07
C ALA A 102 -41.13 -12.66 -8.91
N ALA A 103 -41.47 -13.85 -9.43
CA ALA A 103 -42.79 -14.40 -9.65
C ALA A 103 -43.42 -14.18 -11.03
N SER A 104 -43.31 -15.27 -11.79
CA SER A 104 -44.45 -16.03 -12.30
C SER A 104 -45.09 -15.59 -13.62
N ALA A 105 -45.13 -16.58 -14.52
CA ALA A 105 -46.31 -17.01 -15.30
C ALA A 105 -46.91 -15.97 -16.27
N SER A 106 -47.37 -16.29 -17.46
CA SER A 106 -47.60 -17.54 -18.18
C SER A 106 -48.18 -17.13 -19.54
N ASP A 107 -47.90 -17.95 -20.54
CA ASP A 107 -48.82 -18.37 -21.61
C ASP A 107 -49.37 -17.33 -22.60
N SER A 108 -49.19 -17.65 -23.89
CA SER A 108 -50.25 -17.77 -24.92
C SER A 108 -49.62 -17.94 -26.31
N LYS A 109 -49.77 -19.16 -26.87
CA LYS A 109 -50.36 -19.53 -28.18
C LYS A 109 -50.47 -18.46 -29.29
N GLU A 110 -50.49 -18.73 -30.60
CA GLU A 110 -50.31 -19.85 -31.53
C GLU A 110 -50.52 -19.20 -32.94
N SER A 111 -49.89 -19.69 -34.02
CA SER A 111 -50.58 -20.15 -35.25
C SER A 111 -49.67 -20.18 -36.49
N SER A 112 -49.63 -21.39 -37.04
CA SER A 112 -49.25 -21.96 -38.32
C SER A 112 -49.21 -21.09 -39.59
N THR A 113 -48.30 -21.37 -40.53
CA THR A 113 -48.53 -22.28 -41.68
C THR A 113 -47.33 -22.38 -42.65
N ASN A 114 -47.19 -23.59 -43.21
CA ASN A 114 -46.52 -24.04 -44.44
C ASN A 114 -45.00 -23.95 -44.59
N GLY A 115 -44.42 -25.14 -44.73
CA GLY A 115 -43.02 -25.35 -45.08
C GLY A 115 -42.77 -25.31 -46.59
N ASP A 116 -41.55 -24.93 -46.92
CA ASP A 116 -40.69 -25.71 -47.80
C ASP A 116 -39.23 -25.47 -47.39
N SER A 117 -38.41 -26.48 -47.65
CA SER A 117 -37.08 -26.72 -47.13
C SER A 117 -36.09 -25.58 -47.43
N ALA A 118 -35.58 -24.95 -46.38
CA ALA A 118 -34.31 -24.24 -46.42
C ALA A 118 -33.53 -24.58 -45.16
N GLU A 119 -32.40 -25.27 -45.32
CA GLU A 119 -31.44 -25.53 -44.24
C GLU A 119 -31.18 -24.25 -43.43
N PRO A 120 -31.20 -24.29 -42.08
CA PRO A 120 -30.82 -23.14 -41.29
C PRO A 120 -29.32 -22.96 -41.46
N LYS A 121 -28.90 -22.06 -42.38
CA LYS A 121 -27.52 -21.61 -42.49
C LYS A 121 -27.11 -21.04 -41.12
N LYS A 122 -26.38 -21.84 -40.34
CA LYS A 122 -25.78 -21.47 -39.06
C LYS A 122 -24.98 -20.18 -39.30
N LYS A 123 -25.49 -19.04 -38.84
CA LYS A 123 -24.76 -17.76 -38.91
C LYS A 123 -23.44 -17.97 -38.18
N LYS A 124 -22.33 -17.99 -38.94
CA LYS A 124 -20.98 -18.11 -38.39
C LYS A 124 -20.80 -16.99 -37.36
N PRO A 125 -20.34 -17.28 -36.13
CA PRO A 125 -20.15 -16.25 -35.12
C PRO A 125 -19.17 -15.20 -35.65
N ASN A 126 -19.51 -13.92 -35.47
CA ASN A 126 -18.70 -12.79 -35.91
C ASN A 126 -17.26 -12.96 -35.38
N ARG A 127 -16.28 -12.95 -36.28
CA ARG A 127 -14.85 -13.24 -35.98
C ARG A 127 -14.31 -12.38 -34.84
N ALA A 128 -14.81 -11.16 -34.69
CA ALA A 128 -14.50 -10.26 -33.57
C ALA A 128 -14.98 -10.81 -32.21
N LYS A 129 -16.21 -11.33 -32.15
CA LYS A 129 -16.79 -11.94 -30.93
C LYS A 129 -16.04 -13.20 -30.51
N ALA A 130 -15.62 -14.02 -31.48
CA ALA A 130 -14.79 -15.19 -31.21
C ALA A 130 -13.40 -14.82 -30.67
N ARG A 131 -12.78 -13.76 -31.19
CA ARG A 131 -11.48 -13.26 -30.69
C ARG A 131 -11.58 -12.69 -29.27
N LEU A 132 -12.67 -11.96 -28.98
CA LEU A 132 -12.94 -11.39 -27.66
C LEU A 132 -13.22 -12.50 -26.62
N ALA A 133 -14.05 -13.49 -26.97
CA ALA A 133 -14.33 -14.63 -26.12
C ALA A 133 -13.06 -15.44 -25.80
N ARG A 134 -12.15 -15.61 -26.78
CA ARG A 134 -10.86 -16.26 -26.57
C ARG A 134 -9.98 -15.50 -25.57
N ARG A 135 -9.89 -14.17 -25.70
CA ARG A 135 -9.11 -13.33 -24.76
C ARG A 135 -9.72 -13.32 -23.36
N ALA A 136 -11.05 -13.27 -23.25
CA ALA A 136 -11.74 -13.33 -21.98
C ALA A 136 -11.54 -14.69 -21.28
N ALA A 137 -11.57 -15.79 -22.04
CA ALA A 137 -11.30 -17.13 -21.52
C ALA A 137 -9.84 -17.29 -21.08
N GLU A 138 -8.89 -16.73 -21.82
CA GLU A 138 -7.47 -16.72 -21.47
C GLU A 138 -7.21 -15.91 -20.19
N GLN A 139 -7.82 -14.74 -20.07
CA GLN A 139 -7.71 -13.90 -18.87
C GLN A 139 -8.41 -14.53 -17.66
N ALA A 140 -9.57 -15.15 -17.85
CA ALA A 140 -10.24 -15.91 -16.80
C ALA A 140 -9.42 -17.13 -16.35
N SER A 141 -8.73 -17.80 -17.27
CA SER A 141 -7.80 -18.88 -16.94
C SER A 141 -6.60 -18.37 -16.14
N MET A 142 -5.99 -17.26 -16.55
CA MET A 142 -4.89 -16.64 -15.80
C MET A 142 -5.33 -16.18 -14.40
N ILE A 143 -6.52 -15.59 -14.27
CA ILE A 143 -7.06 -15.19 -12.96
C ILE A 143 -7.30 -16.42 -12.08
N ALA A 144 -7.94 -17.48 -12.62
CA ALA A 144 -8.19 -18.70 -11.87
C ALA A 144 -6.90 -19.45 -11.49
N GLU A 145 -5.86 -19.39 -12.32
CA GLU A 145 -4.54 -19.91 -12.01
C GLU A 145 -3.86 -19.08 -10.93
N ALA A 146 -3.85 -17.75 -11.04
CA ALA A 146 -3.34 -16.85 -10.01
C ALA A 146 -4.07 -17.00 -8.66
N GLU A 147 -5.39 -17.20 -8.67
CA GLU A 147 -6.19 -17.45 -7.46
C GLU A 147 -5.83 -18.80 -6.81
N ARG A 148 -5.60 -19.84 -7.61
CA ARG A 148 -5.13 -21.14 -7.10
C ARG A 148 -3.72 -21.07 -6.55
N GLU A 149 -2.83 -20.32 -7.20
CA GLU A 149 -1.47 -20.09 -6.71
C GLU A 149 -1.48 -19.27 -5.41
N ALA A 150 -2.28 -18.20 -5.34
CA ALA A 150 -2.43 -17.39 -4.14
C ALA A 150 -3.05 -18.16 -2.97
N ALA A 151 -4.04 -19.02 -3.22
CA ALA A 151 -4.65 -19.86 -2.20
C ALA A 151 -3.68 -20.92 -1.63
N ASN A 152 -2.71 -21.36 -2.43
CA ASN A 152 -1.68 -22.31 -2.02
C ASN A 152 -0.38 -21.64 -1.53
N ALA A 153 -0.31 -20.30 -1.53
CA ALA A 153 0.86 -19.58 -1.03
C ALA A 153 1.04 -19.84 0.48
N PRO A 154 2.24 -20.20 0.94
CA PRO A 154 2.49 -20.44 2.35
C PRO A 154 2.24 -19.16 3.14
N ASN A 155 1.51 -19.26 4.25
CA ASN A 155 1.20 -18.13 5.11
C ASN A 155 2.49 -17.63 5.79
N PRO A 156 3.07 -16.49 5.36
CA PRO A 156 4.39 -16.06 5.84
C PRO A 156 4.37 -15.76 7.34
N ARG A 157 3.20 -15.34 7.88
CA ARG A 157 2.99 -15.08 9.30
C ARG A 157 3.11 -16.34 10.14
N GLU A 158 2.51 -17.44 9.69
CA GLU A 158 2.52 -18.70 10.46
C GLU A 158 3.90 -19.33 10.42
N LEU A 159 4.54 -19.31 9.25
CA LEU A 159 5.92 -19.76 9.11
C LEU A 159 6.88 -18.94 9.99
N GLU A 160 6.71 -17.62 10.05
CA GLU A 160 7.47 -16.75 10.94
C GLU A 160 7.24 -17.11 12.42
N ARG A 161 5.97 -17.29 12.81
CA ARG A 161 5.61 -17.67 14.19
C ARG A 161 6.21 -19.01 14.60
N GLU A 162 6.18 -20.01 13.71
CA GLU A 162 6.77 -21.34 13.94
C GLU A 162 8.29 -21.26 14.09
N ARG A 163 8.97 -20.59 13.17
CA ARG A 163 10.42 -20.36 13.27
C ARG A 163 10.76 -19.64 14.56
N MET A 164 9.95 -18.65 14.94
CA MET A 164 10.17 -17.90 16.16
C MET A 164 10.00 -18.74 17.41
N ALA A 165 8.98 -19.62 17.46
CA ALA A 165 8.78 -20.55 18.56
C ALA A 165 10.00 -21.46 18.77
N VAL A 166 10.65 -21.92 17.70
CA VAL A 166 11.90 -22.70 17.79
C VAL A 166 13.00 -21.91 18.48
N GLN A 167 13.20 -20.64 18.11
CA GLN A 167 14.24 -19.82 18.74
C GLN A 167 13.90 -19.45 20.19
N LEU A 168 12.63 -19.17 20.49
CA LEU A 168 12.18 -18.91 21.86
C LEU A 168 12.52 -20.08 22.78
N ASN A 169 12.22 -21.31 22.36
CA ASN A 169 12.57 -22.52 23.09
C ASN A 169 14.09 -22.68 23.25
N LYS A 170 14.86 -22.43 22.19
CA LYS A 170 16.33 -22.49 22.21
C LYS A 170 16.95 -21.51 23.22
N HIS A 171 16.37 -20.33 23.37
CA HIS A 171 16.84 -19.29 24.27
C HIS A 171 16.21 -19.34 25.67
N GLY A 172 15.29 -20.28 25.93
CA GLY A 172 14.56 -20.35 27.21
C GLY A 172 13.69 -19.12 27.45
N LEU A 173 13.04 -18.62 26.40
CA LEU A 173 12.21 -17.41 26.41
C LEU A 173 10.74 -17.77 26.11
N VAL A 174 9.84 -16.92 26.60
CA VAL A 174 8.40 -16.99 26.39
C VAL A 174 7.92 -15.67 25.81
N LEU A 175 7.10 -15.76 24.76
CA LEU A 175 6.49 -14.60 24.13
C LEU A 175 5.44 -13.96 25.05
N HIS A 176 5.54 -12.65 25.26
CA HIS A 176 4.48 -11.83 25.80
C HIS A 176 3.98 -10.89 24.70
N GLU A 177 2.78 -11.18 24.18
CA GLU A 177 2.18 -10.43 23.09
C GLU A 177 1.84 -9.00 23.51
N ILE A 178 2.36 -8.06 22.74
CA ILE A 178 2.08 -6.64 22.84
C ILE A 178 1.08 -6.26 21.76
N ARG A 179 0.21 -5.30 22.05
CA ARG A 179 -0.77 -4.77 21.09
C ARG A 179 -0.05 -4.29 19.82
N ALA A 180 -0.55 -4.74 18.67
CA ALA A 180 -0.08 -4.31 17.36
C ALA A 180 -0.59 -2.91 17.01
N ASP A 181 0.07 -1.91 17.57
CA ASP A 181 -0.06 -0.50 17.23
C ASP A 181 1.33 0.12 17.11
N GLY A 182 1.42 1.39 16.71
CA GLY A 182 2.71 2.05 16.55
C GLY A 182 3.48 2.25 17.87
N HIS A 183 2.90 1.89 19.02
CA HIS A 183 3.57 1.94 20.32
C HIS A 183 4.23 0.61 20.72
N CYS A 184 4.18 -0.43 19.88
CA CYS A 184 4.63 -1.78 20.21
C CYS A 184 6.05 -1.85 20.80
N LEU A 185 7.04 -1.19 20.18
CA LEU A 185 8.42 -1.16 20.66
C LEU A 185 8.53 -0.60 22.08
N TYR A 186 7.92 0.56 22.32
CA TYR A 186 7.98 1.23 23.61
C TYR A 186 7.19 0.46 24.68
N ALA A 187 6.09 -0.17 24.30
CA ALA A 187 5.29 -1.01 25.18
C ALA A 187 6.04 -2.30 25.55
N ALA A 188 6.74 -2.92 24.60
CA ALA A 188 7.57 -4.11 24.86
C ALA A 188 8.73 -3.79 25.81
N VAL A 189 9.41 -2.66 25.62
CA VAL A 189 10.46 -2.19 26.54
C VAL A 189 9.88 -1.85 27.92
N ALA A 190 8.75 -1.16 27.98
CA ALA A 190 8.08 -0.85 29.25
C ALA A 190 7.70 -2.12 30.03
N ASP A 191 7.19 -3.14 29.33
CA ASP A 191 6.87 -4.43 29.92
C ASP A 191 8.10 -5.12 30.53
N GLN A 192 9.23 -5.13 29.79
CA GLN A 192 10.49 -5.70 30.27
C GLN A 192 11.02 -4.97 31.51
N LEU A 193 10.97 -3.64 31.51
CA LEU A 193 11.40 -2.81 32.65
C LEU A 193 10.55 -3.05 33.90
N GLN A 194 9.24 -3.26 33.74
CA GLN A 194 8.32 -3.51 34.85
C GLN A 194 8.40 -4.95 35.37
N THR A 195 8.38 -5.94 34.47
CA THR A 195 8.27 -7.35 34.83
C THR A 195 9.54 -7.89 35.50
N ARG A 196 10.71 -7.39 35.10
CA ARG A 196 11.99 -7.83 35.69
C ARG A 196 12.30 -7.13 37.02
N GLU A 197 11.36 -6.33 37.55
CA GLU A 197 11.53 -5.50 38.76
C GLU A 197 12.85 -4.75 38.80
N LEU A 198 13.40 -4.38 37.63
CA LEU A 198 14.75 -3.82 37.56
C LEU A 198 14.83 -2.49 38.33
N GLY A 199 13.69 -1.88 38.67
CA GLY A 199 13.62 -0.62 39.42
C GLY A 199 14.33 0.53 38.68
N LEU A 200 14.68 0.32 37.41
CA LEU A 200 15.52 1.21 36.63
C LEU A 200 14.71 2.45 36.30
N LYS A 201 15.08 3.52 36.98
CA LYS A 201 14.67 4.86 36.60
C LYS A 201 15.51 5.28 35.40
N PRO A 202 14.94 6.03 34.44
CA PRO A 202 15.73 6.64 33.38
C PRO A 202 16.92 7.40 33.99
N ARG A 203 18.12 7.27 33.40
CA ARG A 203 19.31 8.02 33.84
C ARG A 203 19.21 9.53 33.53
N ILE A 204 18.19 9.92 32.78
CA ILE A 204 17.83 11.30 32.45
C ILE A 204 16.54 11.68 33.19
N GLY A 205 16.41 12.94 33.59
CA GLY A 205 15.15 13.48 34.09
C GLY A 205 14.09 13.55 32.97
N VAL A 206 13.21 12.56 32.90
CA VAL A 206 12.13 12.53 31.90
C VAL A 206 11.05 13.53 32.31
N THR A 207 10.86 14.58 31.50
CA THR A 207 9.84 15.60 31.78
C THR A 207 8.60 15.32 30.92
N ILE A 208 7.55 14.77 31.54
CA ILE A 208 6.25 14.59 30.89
C ILE A 208 5.45 15.89 31.04
N THR A 209 5.57 16.81 30.09
CA THR A 209 4.73 18.02 30.03
C THR A 209 3.35 17.67 29.49
N GLY A 210 2.30 17.80 30.31
CA GLY A 210 0.93 17.49 29.88
C GLY A 210 -0.07 17.07 30.97
N GLN A 211 0.31 17.06 32.27
CA GLN A 211 -0.65 16.93 33.37
C GLN A 211 -1.37 18.27 33.61
N GLY A 212 -2.30 18.61 32.72
CA GLY A 212 -3.13 19.82 32.82
C GLY A 212 -4.51 19.67 32.15
N GLY A 213 -4.97 18.45 31.93
CA GLY A 213 -6.30 18.15 31.41
C GLY A 213 -6.93 17.02 32.23
N GLU A 214 -8.18 17.23 32.64
CA GLU A 214 -8.99 16.42 33.55
C GLU A 214 -9.14 14.95 33.09
N GLU A 215 -8.19 14.08 33.47
CA GLU A 215 -8.35 12.62 33.54
C GLU A 215 -7.37 12.05 34.60
N SER A 216 -7.53 12.54 35.84
CA SER A 216 -6.80 12.07 37.01
C SER A 216 -7.31 10.70 37.47
N ASP A 217 -6.53 9.65 37.22
CA ASP A 217 -6.38 8.43 38.07
C ASP A 217 -5.71 7.23 37.36
N LYS A 218 -5.22 7.38 36.13
CA LYS A 218 -4.40 6.35 35.48
C LYS A 218 -2.94 6.72 35.58
N LYS A 219 -2.13 5.90 36.27
CA LYS A 219 -0.66 5.93 36.15
C LYS A 219 -0.30 6.08 34.65
N PRO A 220 0.65 6.94 34.27
CA PRO A 220 1.03 7.09 32.88
C PRO A 220 1.34 5.71 32.30
N GLN A 221 0.70 5.38 31.17
CA GLN A 221 0.93 4.11 30.48
C GLN A 221 2.44 3.96 30.26
N GLY A 222 3.02 2.82 30.66
CA GLY A 222 4.48 2.66 30.74
C GLY A 222 5.21 3.03 29.44
N TYR A 223 4.59 2.76 28.28
CA TYR A 223 5.15 3.10 26.98
C TYR A 223 5.32 4.61 26.76
N LYS A 224 4.48 5.47 27.35
CA LYS A 224 4.60 6.94 27.22
C LYS A 224 5.88 7.42 27.90
N THR A 225 6.16 6.92 29.10
CA THR A 225 7.41 7.23 29.81
C THR A 225 8.61 6.80 28.99
N VAL A 226 8.57 5.60 28.40
CA VAL A 226 9.64 5.08 27.53
C VAL A 226 9.80 5.92 26.26
N ARG A 227 8.72 6.38 25.62
CA ARG A 227 8.78 7.31 24.47
C ARG A 227 9.47 8.62 24.81
N HIS A 228 9.04 9.26 25.90
CA HIS A 228 9.66 10.50 26.34
C HIS A 228 11.13 10.28 26.68
N ALA A 229 11.48 9.17 27.34
CA ALA A 229 12.86 8.82 27.65
C ALA A 229 13.75 8.71 26.39
N ALA A 230 13.27 8.01 25.35
CA ALA A 230 13.97 7.91 24.08
C ALA A 230 14.14 9.30 23.41
N ALA A 231 13.06 10.07 23.35
CA ALA A 231 13.04 11.40 22.74
C ALA A 231 13.96 12.40 23.47
N ASP A 232 13.94 12.41 24.79
CA ASP A 232 14.77 13.27 25.63
C ASP A 232 16.26 12.92 25.48
N TRP A 233 16.58 11.62 25.36
CA TRP A 233 17.95 11.17 25.09
C TRP A 233 18.43 11.61 23.72
N ILE A 234 17.65 11.35 22.66
CA ILE A 234 17.98 11.74 21.29
C ILE A 234 18.17 13.26 21.20
N GLN A 235 17.27 14.03 21.82
CA GLN A 235 17.34 15.49 21.84
C GLN A 235 18.59 16.02 22.56
N SER A 236 19.01 15.39 23.66
CA SER A 236 20.18 15.81 24.44
C SER A 236 21.52 15.37 23.85
N HIS A 237 21.51 14.40 22.93
CA HIS A 237 22.71 13.84 22.29
C HIS A 237 22.63 13.94 20.76
N ALA A 238 22.11 15.06 20.24
CA ALA A 238 21.81 15.26 18.83
C ALA A 238 22.92 14.81 17.85
N ASP A 239 24.18 15.10 18.18
CA ASP A 239 25.33 14.82 17.32
C ASP A 239 25.52 13.31 17.05
N ASP A 240 25.07 12.45 17.97
CA ASP A 240 25.17 10.99 17.83
C ASP A 240 24.08 10.40 16.92
N PHE A 241 22.98 11.12 16.70
CA PHE A 241 21.80 10.61 15.99
C PHE A 241 21.57 11.28 14.64
N THR A 242 21.82 12.59 14.55
CA THR A 242 21.48 13.41 13.37
C THR A 242 22.01 12.86 12.04
N GLY A 243 23.18 12.23 12.02
CA GLY A 243 23.76 11.62 10.82
C GLY A 243 23.02 10.37 10.29
N PHE A 244 22.14 9.77 11.10
CA PHE A 244 21.40 8.55 10.77
C PHE A 244 19.89 8.78 10.60
N MET A 245 19.44 10.02 10.71
CA MET A 245 18.02 10.39 10.68
C MET A 245 17.62 10.89 9.29
N GLU A 246 16.41 10.53 8.86
CA GLU A 246 15.83 11.04 7.61
C GLU A 246 15.24 12.44 7.77
N ASP A 247 14.58 12.66 8.91
CA ASP A 247 13.94 13.93 9.27
C ASP A 247 14.87 14.83 10.11
N PRO A 248 14.69 16.16 10.08
CA PRO A 248 15.35 17.06 11.02
C PRO A 248 15.07 16.67 12.48
N LEU A 249 16.10 16.73 13.33
CA LEU A 249 16.03 16.30 14.73
C LEU A 249 14.78 16.80 15.49
N PRO A 250 14.39 18.10 15.45
CA PRO A 250 13.22 18.57 16.19
C PRO A 250 11.91 17.90 15.73
N GLU A 251 11.80 17.60 14.45
CA GLU A 251 10.62 16.96 13.88
C GLU A 251 10.54 15.48 14.28
N HIS A 252 11.66 14.75 14.16
CA HIS A 252 11.74 13.36 14.59
C HIS A 252 11.41 13.20 16.07
N VAL A 253 12.06 14.00 16.93
CA VAL A 253 11.83 14.01 18.39
C VAL A 253 10.35 14.24 18.69
N ARG A 254 9.70 15.17 17.98
CA ARG A 254 8.26 15.42 18.13
C ARG A 254 7.42 14.23 17.70
N LYS A 255 7.70 13.62 16.54
CA LYS A 255 6.99 12.44 16.02
C LYS A 255 7.05 11.29 17.03
N ILE A 256 8.25 10.89 17.45
CA ILE A 256 8.40 9.76 18.37
C ILE A 256 7.82 10.04 19.77
N ARG A 257 7.86 11.29 20.25
CA ARG A 257 7.37 11.69 21.58
C ARG A 257 5.86 11.81 21.63
N GLU A 258 5.26 12.48 20.65
CA GLU A 258 3.88 12.96 20.71
C GLU A 258 2.89 12.13 19.89
N THR A 259 3.35 11.26 19.00
CA THR A 259 2.48 10.49 18.10
C THR A 259 2.61 8.97 18.29
N GLY A 260 1.87 8.22 17.47
CA GLY A 260 2.01 6.77 17.32
C GLY A 260 3.10 6.35 16.35
N GLU A 261 4.11 7.19 16.11
CA GLU A 261 5.23 6.85 15.22
C GLU A 261 5.94 5.57 15.69
N TRP A 262 6.30 4.72 14.74
CA TRP A 262 6.97 3.46 15.02
C TRP A 262 8.40 3.74 15.49
N GLY A 263 8.85 3.02 16.50
CA GLY A 263 10.26 3.09 16.91
C GLY A 263 11.10 2.14 16.06
N GLY A 264 12.38 2.44 15.92
CA GLY A 264 13.35 1.58 15.26
C GLY A 264 14.65 1.46 16.03
N HIS A 265 15.74 1.26 15.30
CA HIS A 265 17.07 1.06 15.88
C HIS A 265 17.55 2.27 16.70
N LEU A 266 17.32 3.50 16.21
CA LEU A 266 17.75 4.73 16.90
C LEU A 266 17.09 4.85 18.27
N GLU A 267 15.79 4.56 18.36
CA GLU A 267 15.06 4.59 19.63
C GLU A 267 15.53 3.47 20.57
N LEU A 268 15.80 2.27 20.07
CA LEU A 268 16.37 1.18 20.89
C LEU A 268 17.75 1.55 21.43
N LEU A 269 18.61 2.17 20.62
CA LEU A 269 19.92 2.63 21.05
C LEU A 269 19.80 3.74 22.11
N ALA A 270 18.92 4.71 21.88
CA ALA A 270 18.63 5.76 22.85
C ALA A 270 18.12 5.18 24.18
N LEU A 271 17.23 4.20 24.13
CA LEU A 271 16.69 3.51 25.31
C LEU A 271 17.76 2.70 26.04
N ALA A 272 18.61 1.97 25.31
CA ALA A 272 19.73 1.23 25.87
C ALA A 272 20.68 2.16 26.65
N ARG A 273 20.99 3.34 26.09
CA ARG A 273 21.81 4.37 26.74
C ARG A 273 21.08 5.01 27.93
N THR A 274 19.79 5.33 27.77
CA THR A 274 18.97 5.99 28.80
C THR A 274 18.81 5.15 30.05
N TYR A 275 18.56 3.86 29.91
CA TYR A 275 18.36 2.96 31.04
C TYR A 275 19.63 2.20 31.43
N GLY A 276 20.70 2.29 30.63
CA GLY A 276 21.96 1.62 30.92
C GLY A 276 21.91 0.11 30.80
N LEU A 277 21.13 -0.39 29.85
CA LEU A 277 20.82 -1.79 29.67
C LEU A 277 21.21 -2.29 28.28
N ARG A 278 21.28 -3.60 28.15
CA ARG A 278 21.50 -4.30 26.89
C ARG A 278 20.16 -4.78 26.36
N ILE A 279 19.80 -4.36 25.17
CA ILE A 279 18.60 -4.83 24.48
C ILE A 279 19.02 -5.91 23.49
N ARG A 280 18.39 -7.08 23.58
CA ARG A 280 18.50 -8.14 22.58
C ARG A 280 17.23 -8.21 21.78
N VAL A 281 17.35 -8.05 20.46
CA VAL A 281 16.23 -8.20 19.53
C VAL A 281 16.42 -9.53 18.81
N LEU A 282 15.53 -10.48 19.10
CA LEU A 282 15.54 -11.80 18.52
C LEU A 282 14.62 -11.82 17.29
N HIS A 283 15.17 -12.27 16.15
CA HIS A 283 14.48 -12.39 14.86
C HIS A 283 14.05 -13.82 14.57
N SER A 284 13.06 -14.00 13.70
CA SER A 284 12.50 -15.32 13.37
C SER A 284 13.51 -16.28 12.71
N ASP A 285 14.53 -15.76 12.04
CA ASP A 285 15.64 -16.56 11.47
C ASP A 285 16.71 -16.98 12.50
N GLY A 286 16.59 -16.50 13.75
CA GLY A 286 17.53 -16.76 14.84
C GLY A 286 18.66 -15.74 14.97
N GLN A 287 18.69 -14.70 14.12
CA GLN A 287 19.56 -13.55 14.35
C GLN A 287 19.18 -12.85 15.66
N VAL A 288 20.20 -12.40 16.41
CA VAL A 288 20.00 -11.61 17.63
C VAL A 288 20.80 -10.33 17.50
N ASP A 289 20.10 -9.21 17.37
CA ASP A 289 20.75 -7.90 17.40
C ASP A 289 21.00 -7.52 18.86
N LYS A 290 22.25 -7.17 19.15
CA LYS A 290 22.68 -6.72 20.46
C LYS A 290 22.86 -5.21 20.43
N ILE A 291 21.98 -4.51 21.12
CA ILE A 291 21.98 -3.05 21.20
C ILE A 291 22.37 -2.65 22.61
N GLU A 292 23.50 -1.96 22.75
CA GLU A 292 24.01 -1.45 24.00
C GLU A 292 24.84 -0.18 23.78
N ALA A 293 24.99 0.65 24.81
CA ALA A 293 25.93 1.76 24.75
C ALA A 293 27.38 1.26 24.68
N GLU A 294 28.20 1.91 23.85
CA GLU A 294 29.66 1.74 23.84
C GLU A 294 30.26 2.50 25.02
N ASP A 295 30.20 1.89 26.21
CA ASP A 295 30.83 2.40 27.43
C ASP A 295 31.67 1.31 28.10
N GLU A 296 32.48 1.67 29.09
CA GLU A 296 33.36 0.74 29.80
C GLU A 296 32.58 -0.23 30.73
N VAL A 297 31.26 -0.08 30.84
CA VAL A 297 30.44 -0.87 31.76
C VAL A 297 30.13 -2.23 31.15
N LYS A 298 30.86 -3.26 31.60
CA LYS A 298 30.71 -4.63 31.08
C LYS A 298 29.45 -5.34 31.57
N GLU A 299 29.01 -5.03 32.79
CA GLU A 299 27.84 -5.64 33.42
C GLU A 299 26.62 -4.73 33.25
N LYS A 300 25.71 -5.13 32.35
CA LYS A 300 24.45 -4.44 32.11
C LYS A 300 23.32 -5.44 32.25
N GLU A 301 22.22 -4.98 32.83
CA GLU A 301 20.97 -5.72 32.79
C GLU A 301 20.52 -5.89 31.35
N GLU A 302 19.94 -7.05 31.05
CA GLU A 302 19.59 -7.45 29.70
C GLU A 302 18.08 -7.62 29.55
N ILE A 303 17.50 -7.04 28.51
CA ILE A 303 16.09 -7.22 28.14
C ILE A 303 15.99 -7.88 26.78
N TRP A 304 14.92 -8.63 26.56
CA TRP A 304 14.71 -9.37 25.32
C TRP A 304 13.42 -8.91 24.63
N LEU A 305 13.53 -8.62 23.35
CA LEU A 305 12.44 -8.24 22.45
C LEU A 305 12.39 -9.23 21.29
N GLY A 306 11.19 -9.55 20.81
CA GLY A 306 10.97 -10.38 19.64
C GLY A 306 10.54 -9.50 18.48
N TYR A 307 11.26 -9.57 17.37
CA TYR A 307 10.95 -8.83 16.16
C TYR A 307 10.28 -9.74 15.13
N TYR A 308 9.16 -9.26 14.60
CA TYR A 308 8.35 -9.98 13.63
C TYR A 308 8.09 -9.08 12.44
N LYS A 309 8.40 -9.56 11.24
CA LYS A 309 8.19 -8.83 9.98
C LYS A 309 6.78 -9.00 9.43
N HIS A 310 6.14 -10.13 9.73
CA HIS A 310 4.87 -10.55 9.14
C HIS A 310 3.79 -10.84 10.19
N SER A 311 4.04 -10.55 11.48
CA SER A 311 3.11 -10.90 12.57
C SER A 311 1.77 -10.17 12.49
N HIS A 312 1.69 -8.99 11.88
CA HIS A 312 0.44 -8.24 11.79
C HIS A 312 0.23 -7.68 10.38
N GLY A 313 -1.03 -7.44 10.00
CA GLY A 313 -1.39 -6.91 8.68
C GLY A 313 -0.80 -5.53 8.36
N LEU A 314 -0.19 -4.87 9.36
CA LEU A 314 0.53 -3.60 9.22
C LEU A 314 2.04 -3.77 8.99
N GLY A 315 2.57 -4.99 9.00
CA GLY A 315 3.98 -5.29 8.80
C GLY A 315 4.72 -5.59 10.11
N GLU A 316 5.81 -4.85 10.34
CA GLU A 316 6.79 -5.09 11.40
C GLU A 316 6.19 -4.87 12.81
N HIS A 317 6.64 -5.65 13.80
CA HIS A 317 6.09 -5.58 15.15
C HIS A 317 7.07 -6.09 16.21
N TYR A 318 7.03 -5.47 17.38
CA TYR A 318 7.82 -5.87 18.54
C TYR A 318 6.95 -6.45 19.64
N ASN A 319 7.37 -7.60 20.17
CA ASN A 319 6.82 -8.20 21.38
C ASN A 319 7.87 -8.26 22.50
N SER A 320 7.41 -8.38 23.74
CA SER A 320 8.27 -8.59 24.90
C SER A 320 8.60 -10.08 25.03
N LEU A 321 9.86 -10.43 25.28
CA LEU A 321 10.26 -11.82 25.52
C LEU A 321 10.71 -11.99 26.97
N ARG A 322 10.01 -12.83 27.72
CA ARG A 322 10.27 -13.05 29.15
C ARG A 322 11.05 -14.36 29.32
N LYS A 323 11.82 -14.50 30.40
CA LYS A 323 12.47 -15.79 30.69
C LYS A 323 11.40 -16.84 30.99
N ALA A 324 11.57 -18.04 30.42
CA ALA A 324 10.80 -19.21 30.82
C ALA A 324 11.14 -19.52 32.28
N GLY A 325 10.11 -19.57 33.14
CA GLY A 325 10.25 -19.90 34.55
C GLY A 325 10.55 -21.37 34.79
#